data_AF-A0AAW0LXT0-F1
#
_entry.id   AF-A0AAW0LXT0-F1
#
_cell.length_a   1.000
_cell.length_b   1.000
_cell.length_c   1.000
_cell.angle_alpha   90.00
_cell.angle_beta   90.00
_cell.angle_gamma   90.00
#
_symmetry.space_group_name_H-M   'P 1'
#
loop_
_entity.id
_entity.type
_entity.pdbx_description
1 polymer ?
#
loop_
_entity_poly.entity_id
_entity_poly.type
_entity_poly.pdbx_seq_one_letter_code
_entity_poly.pdbx_strand_id
1 'polypeptide(L)'
;MALVLKLSVSLFYFRNCYSIFFAAECVPGRCDVQCLHRWQKFLNPDLVKGPWSKEEDDLICELVAKQGKRKWCEISKSLPGQIGKQCRERWHNHLNPNIKKTAWTKEEESILINAHQMYGNKWAEIAKLLPGRRHHPHIQVEPPVP
;
A
#
# COMPACT_ATOMS: atom_id res chain seq x y z
N MET A 1 -1.61 3.13 24.82
CA MET A 1 -0.43 3.05 23.94
C MET A 1 -0.38 4.17 22.88
N ALA A 2 -1.42 4.38 22.07
CA ALA A 2 -1.42 5.48 21.07
C ALA A 2 -1.38 6.90 21.70
N LEU A 3 -1.93 7.07 22.91
CA LEU A 3 -1.92 8.34 23.64
C LEU A 3 -0.53 8.70 24.21
N VAL A 4 0.23 7.73 24.72
CA VAL A 4 1.60 7.96 25.24
C VAL A 4 2.55 8.35 24.11
N LEU A 5 2.47 7.65 22.97
CA LEU A 5 3.23 8.00 21.76
C LEU A 5 2.80 9.35 21.16
N LYS A 6 1.53 9.76 21.29
CA LYS A 6 1.08 11.09 20.84
C LYS A 6 1.52 12.20 21.80
N LEU A 7 1.48 11.97 23.12
CA LEU A 7 1.91 12.94 24.13
C LEU A 7 3.42 13.17 24.12
N SER A 8 4.22 12.12 23.93
CA SER A 8 5.67 12.25 23.73
C SER A 8 6.03 13.01 22.44
N VAL A 9 5.13 13.00 21.45
CA VAL A 9 5.31 13.65 20.14
C VAL A 9 4.82 15.10 20.13
N SER A 10 3.76 15.44 20.88
CA SER A 10 3.28 16.82 21.01
C SER A 10 4.22 17.73 21.82
N LEU A 11 5.09 17.17 22.67
CA LEU A 11 6.05 17.95 23.46
C LEU A 11 7.41 18.16 22.78
N PHE A 12 7.74 17.42 21.71
CA PHE A 12 9.09 17.42 21.13
C PHE A 12 9.06 17.41 19.59
N TYR A 13 8.48 18.47 19.03
CA TYR A 13 8.84 18.90 17.68
C TYR A 13 10.32 19.30 17.72
N PHE A 14 11.23 18.49 17.18
CA PHE A 14 12.45 18.90 16.46
C PHE A 14 13.30 17.66 16.12
N ARG A 15 13.13 17.16 14.89
CA ARG A 15 14.21 16.88 13.93
C ARG A 15 15.42 16.02 14.32
N ASN A 16 15.41 15.19 15.36
CA ASN A 16 16.62 14.47 15.76
C ASN A 16 16.40 13.00 16.15
N CYS A 17 17.26 12.13 15.60
CA CYS A 17 17.35 10.68 15.87
C CYS A 17 17.53 10.31 17.36
N TYR A 18 17.84 11.28 18.22
CA TYR A 18 17.99 11.11 19.66
C TYR A 18 16.67 10.79 20.40
N SER A 19 15.51 11.01 19.77
CA SER A 19 14.18 10.80 20.38
C SER A 19 13.72 9.33 20.45
N ILE A 20 14.24 8.46 19.57
CA ILE A 20 13.81 7.05 19.50
C ILE A 20 14.34 6.19 20.64
N PHE A 21 15.49 6.55 21.21
CA PHE A 21 16.06 5.88 22.38
C PHE A 21 15.11 5.94 23.58
N PHE A 22 14.50 7.10 23.85
CA PHE A 22 13.55 7.29 24.97
C PHE A 22 12.19 6.61 24.75
N ALA A 23 11.76 6.44 23.50
CA ALA A 23 10.51 5.75 23.18
C ALA A 23 10.60 4.23 23.46
N ALA A 24 11.79 3.63 23.37
CA ALA A 24 12.00 2.22 23.67
C ALA A 24 11.90 1.90 25.17
N GLU A 25 12.39 2.79 26.05
CA GLU A 25 12.23 2.65 27.50
C GLU A 25 10.76 2.63 27.93
N CYS A 26 9.90 3.34 27.21
CA CYS A 26 8.46 3.44 27.51
C CYS A 26 7.62 2.27 26.96
N VAL A 27 8.21 1.35 26.18
CA VAL A 27 7.50 0.22 25.56
C VAL A 27 8.23 -1.09 25.89
N PRO A 28 7.91 -1.73 27.03
CA PRO A 28 8.55 -2.98 27.42
C PRO A 28 8.36 -4.05 26.32
N GLY A 29 9.45 -4.71 25.95
CA GLY A 29 9.46 -5.78 24.93
C GLY A 29 9.54 -5.31 23.47
N ARG A 30 9.98 -4.07 23.20
CA ARG A 30 10.26 -3.57 21.85
C ARG A 30 11.65 -2.94 21.78
N CYS A 31 12.38 -3.19 20.68
CA CYS A 31 13.64 -2.49 20.43
C CYS A 31 13.41 -1.14 19.74
N ASP A 32 14.38 -0.26 19.91
CA ASP A 32 14.51 1.04 19.23
C ASP A 32 14.27 0.97 17.71
N VAL A 33 14.82 -0.04 17.02
CA VAL A 33 14.62 -0.24 15.57
C VAL A 33 13.15 -0.54 15.23
N GLN A 34 12.44 -1.30 16.07
CA GLN A 34 11.01 -1.56 15.89
C GLN A 34 10.17 -0.29 16.08
N CYS A 35 10.53 0.54 17.06
CA CYS A 35 9.90 1.84 17.29
C CYS A 35 10.15 2.79 16.12
N LEU A 36 11.38 2.89 15.61
CA LEU A 36 11.75 3.66 14.44
C LEU A 36 10.95 3.24 13.20
N HIS A 37 10.91 1.94 12.90
CA HIS A 37 10.15 1.41 11.77
C HIS A 37 8.67 1.72 11.88
N ARG A 38 8.09 1.62 13.08
CA ARG A 38 6.68 1.95 13.31
C ARG A 38 6.42 3.44 13.10
N TRP A 39 7.32 4.30 13.57
CA TRP A 39 7.25 5.75 13.38
C TRP A 39 7.27 6.11 11.90
N GLN A 40 8.36 5.76 11.20
CA GLN A 40 8.58 6.11 9.80
C GLN A 40 7.47 5.64 8.86
N LYS A 41 6.82 4.50 9.17
CA LYS A 41 5.82 3.90 8.28
C LYS A 41 4.38 4.27 8.60
N PHE A 42 4.07 4.69 9.84
CA PHE A 42 2.66 4.81 10.27
C PHE A 42 2.35 6.00 11.17
N LEU A 43 3.31 6.47 11.97
CA LEU A 43 3.06 7.49 13.00
C LEU A 43 3.67 8.85 12.69
N ASN A 44 4.60 8.93 11.74
CA ASN A 44 5.18 10.21 11.32
C ASN A 44 4.04 11.14 10.82
N PRO A 45 3.86 12.33 11.45
CA PRO A 45 2.81 13.29 11.10
C PRO A 45 2.99 13.88 9.70
N ASP A 46 4.21 13.87 9.16
CA ASP A 46 4.48 14.31 7.78
C ASP A 46 3.92 13.33 6.74
N LEU A 47 3.44 12.15 7.15
CA LEU A 47 2.82 11.19 6.25
C LEU A 47 1.40 11.63 5.89
N VAL A 48 1.14 11.73 4.58
CA VAL A 48 -0.19 12.01 4.07
C VAL A 48 -1.05 10.76 4.25
N LYS A 49 -2.14 10.93 5.00
CA LYS A 49 -3.19 9.95 5.19
C LYS A 49 -4.45 10.52 4.56
N GLY A 50 -4.79 10.08 3.36
CA GLY A 50 -5.93 10.65 2.66
C GLY A 50 -6.09 10.14 1.23
N PRO A 51 -7.13 10.63 0.53
CA PRO A 51 -7.29 10.37 -0.89
C PRO A 51 -6.12 10.97 -1.67
N TRP A 52 -5.75 10.29 -2.76
CA TRP A 52 -4.76 10.79 -3.71
C TRP A 52 -5.33 11.95 -4.52
N SER A 53 -4.56 13.02 -4.66
CA SER A 53 -4.89 14.13 -5.56
C SER A 53 -4.57 13.76 -7.01
N LYS A 54 -5.17 14.49 -7.95
CA LYS A 54 -4.91 14.29 -9.38
C LYS A 54 -3.47 14.65 -9.72
N GLU A 55 -2.94 15.70 -9.11
CA GLU A 55 -1.56 16.17 -9.31
C GLU A 55 -0.56 15.12 -8.82
N GLU A 56 -0.83 14.48 -7.68
CA GLU A 56 -0.01 13.36 -7.20
C GLU A 56 -0.06 12.16 -8.17
N ASP A 57 -1.25 11.81 -8.67
CA ASP A 57 -1.43 10.72 -9.63
C ASP A 57 -0.68 11.00 -10.95
N ASP A 58 -0.81 12.23 -11.48
CA ASP A 58 -0.14 12.67 -12.70
C ASP A 58 1.38 12.62 -12.54
N LEU A 59 1.89 13.08 -11.39
CA LEU A 59 3.31 13.03 -11.07
C LEU A 59 3.83 11.58 -10.95
N ILE A 60 3.08 10.67 -10.32
CA ILE A 60 3.45 9.24 -10.30
C ILE A 60 3.52 8.71 -11.73
N CYS A 61 2.55 9.02 -12.58
CA CYS A 61 2.52 8.55 -13.97
C CYS A 61 3.74 9.04 -14.75
N GLU A 62 4.06 10.32 -14.64
CA GLU A 62 5.22 10.93 -15.29
C GLU A 62 6.53 10.28 -14.83
N LEU A 63 6.72 10.13 -13.51
CA LEU A 63 7.95 9.57 -12.95
C LEU A 63 8.10 8.08 -13.29
N VAL A 64 7.00 7.32 -13.31
CA VAL A 64 7.02 5.92 -13.75
C VAL A 64 7.35 5.82 -15.24
N ALA A 65 6.85 6.73 -16.07
CA ALA A 65 7.19 6.78 -17.50
C ALA A 65 8.68 7.11 -17.71
N LYS A 66 9.24 8.02 -16.92
CA LYS A 66 10.65 8.45 -17.01
C LYS A 66 11.64 7.43 -16.44
N GLN A 67 11.35 6.85 -15.27
CA GLN A 67 12.32 6.07 -14.48
C GLN A 67 11.97 4.58 -14.38
N GLY A 68 10.77 4.18 -14.79
CA GLY A 68 10.28 2.80 -14.74
C GLY A 68 9.70 2.35 -13.39
N LYS A 69 9.04 1.19 -13.41
CA LYS A 69 8.23 0.62 -12.31
C LYS A 69 9.06 -0.07 -11.20
N ARG A 70 10.27 0.41 -10.90
CA ARG A 70 11.20 -0.25 -9.96
C ARG A 70 11.64 0.65 -8.81
N LYS A 71 11.69 1.97 -9.02
CA LYS A 71 12.32 2.91 -8.09
C LYS A 71 11.30 3.68 -7.25
N TRP A 72 10.39 2.97 -6.60
CA TRP A 72 9.28 3.58 -5.85
C TRP A 72 9.72 4.51 -4.72
N CYS A 73 10.84 4.19 -4.04
CA CYS A 73 11.41 5.06 -3.01
C CYS A 73 11.99 6.35 -3.59
N GLU A 74 12.42 6.38 -4.85
CA GLU A 74 12.86 7.60 -5.52
C GLU A 74 11.65 8.43 -5.94
N ILE A 75 10.63 7.77 -6.52
CA ILE A 75 9.35 8.41 -6.90
C ILE A 75 8.71 9.11 -5.69
N SER A 76 8.70 8.44 -4.53
CA SER A 76 8.09 9.01 -3.32
C SER A 76 8.83 10.23 -2.77
N LYS A 77 10.11 10.46 -3.12
CA LYS A 77 10.82 11.68 -2.69
C LYS A 77 10.27 12.93 -3.36
N SER A 78 9.64 12.78 -4.52
CA SER A 78 8.98 13.87 -5.25
C SER A 78 7.54 14.11 -4.79
N LEU A 79 7.00 13.25 -3.93
CA LEU A 79 5.64 13.32 -3.41
C LEU A 79 5.67 13.60 -1.90
N PRO A 80 5.31 14.80 -1.44
CA PRO A 80 5.42 15.15 -0.04
C PRO A 80 4.55 14.22 0.82
N GLY A 81 5.16 13.58 1.82
CA GLY A 81 4.47 12.73 2.78
C GLY A 81 3.97 11.38 2.24
N GLN A 82 4.30 11.01 1.00
CA GLN A 82 4.02 9.68 0.47
C GLN A 82 5.23 8.75 0.64
N ILE A 83 4.98 7.47 0.88
CA ILE A 83 6.01 6.44 0.96
C ILE A 83 6.03 5.63 -0.33
N GLY A 84 7.21 5.14 -0.76
CA GLY A 84 7.33 4.30 -1.96
C GLY A 84 6.37 3.11 -2.01
N LYS A 85 6.04 2.49 -0.86
CA LYS A 85 5.01 1.44 -0.80
C LYS A 85 3.65 1.95 -1.29
N GLN A 86 3.23 3.13 -0.83
CA GLN A 86 1.96 3.76 -1.22
C GLN A 86 1.96 4.09 -2.72
N CYS A 87 3.06 4.64 -3.24
CA CYS A 87 3.21 4.96 -4.67
C CYS A 87 3.08 3.70 -5.55
N ARG A 88 3.77 2.60 -5.17
CA ARG A 88 3.68 1.31 -5.86
C ARG A 88 2.25 0.79 -5.86
N GLU A 89 1.60 0.79 -4.71
CA GLU A 89 0.24 0.32 -4.55
C GLU A 89 -0.74 1.15 -5.41
N ARG A 90 -0.62 2.48 -5.37
CA ARG A 90 -1.42 3.40 -6.18
C ARG A 90 -1.25 3.12 -7.67
N TRP A 91 -0.02 2.93 -8.14
CA TRP A 91 0.25 2.61 -9.54
C TRP A 91 -0.39 1.29 -9.97
N HIS A 92 -0.10 0.20 -9.25
CA HIS A 92 -0.57 -1.14 -9.63
C HIS A 92 -2.09 -1.32 -9.47
N ASN A 93 -2.73 -0.51 -8.63
CA ASN A 93 -4.17 -0.62 -8.37
C ASN A 93 -5.01 0.41 -9.13
N HIS A 94 -4.49 1.56 -9.55
CA HIS A 94 -5.33 2.62 -10.13
C HIS A 94 -4.78 3.27 -11.40
N LEU A 95 -3.46 3.48 -11.47
CA LEU A 95 -2.85 4.31 -12.53
C LEU A 95 -2.28 3.52 -13.70
N ASN A 96 -1.91 2.25 -13.51
CA ASN A 96 -1.37 1.44 -14.58
C ASN A 96 -2.40 1.30 -15.72
N PRO A 97 -2.08 1.75 -16.95
CA PRO A 97 -3.05 1.75 -18.06
C PRO A 97 -3.52 0.35 -18.46
N ASN A 98 -2.75 -0.68 -18.11
CA ASN A 98 -3.10 -2.08 -18.36
C ASN A 98 -4.17 -2.62 -17.40
N ILE A 99 -4.66 -1.81 -16.45
CA ILE A 99 -5.73 -2.22 -15.54
C ILE A 99 -7.07 -2.13 -16.26
N LYS A 100 -7.76 -3.27 -16.37
CA LYS A 100 -9.14 -3.31 -16.84
C LYS A 100 -10.07 -2.79 -15.75
N LYS A 101 -10.78 -1.69 -16.06
CA LYS A 101 -11.81 -1.09 -15.21
C LYS A 101 -13.24 -1.50 -15.63
N THR A 102 -13.36 -2.37 -16.63
CA THR A 102 -14.63 -2.86 -17.16
C THR A 102 -15.29 -3.89 -16.22
N ALA A 103 -16.60 -4.12 -16.41
CA ALA A 103 -17.31 -5.22 -15.73
C ALA A 103 -16.63 -6.58 -16.01
N TRP A 104 -16.82 -7.55 -15.12
CA TRP A 104 -16.36 -8.93 -15.34
C TRP A 104 -17.11 -9.53 -16.52
N THR A 105 -16.39 -10.23 -17.38
CA THR A 105 -17.01 -11.01 -18.45
C THR A 105 -17.28 -12.43 -17.98
N LYS A 106 -18.25 -13.11 -18.59
CA LYS A 106 -18.59 -14.50 -18.27
C LYS A 106 -17.38 -15.44 -18.43
N GLU A 107 -16.50 -15.13 -19.37
CA GLU A 107 -15.27 -15.88 -19.60
C GLU A 107 -14.29 -15.71 -18.44
N GLU A 108 -14.11 -14.48 -17.94
CA GLU A 108 -13.25 -14.20 -16.79
C GLU A 108 -13.80 -14.83 -15.50
N GLU A 109 -15.12 -14.83 -15.31
CA GLU A 109 -15.79 -15.54 -14.22
C GLU A 109 -15.56 -17.05 -14.30
N SER A 110 -15.70 -17.63 -15.49
CA SER A 110 -15.46 -19.07 -15.72
C SER A 110 -14.01 -19.45 -15.44
N ILE A 111 -13.04 -18.63 -15.86
CA ILE A 111 -11.62 -18.81 -15.54
C ILE A 111 -11.40 -18.77 -14.02
N LEU A 112 -12.03 -17.83 -13.32
CA LEU A 112 -11.89 -17.70 -11.87
C LEU A 112 -12.42 -18.93 -11.14
N ILE A 113 -13.61 -19.41 -11.49
CA ILE A 113 -14.24 -20.57 -10.85
C ILE A 113 -13.37 -21.81 -11.06
N ASN A 114 -12.97 -22.07 -12.30
CA ASN A 114 -12.14 -23.23 -12.63
C ASN A 114 -10.75 -23.16 -11.96
N ALA A 115 -10.14 -21.97 -11.92
CA ALA A 115 -8.85 -21.77 -11.27
C ALA A 115 -8.97 -21.91 -9.74
N HIS A 116 -10.05 -21.44 -9.13
CA HIS A 116 -10.30 -21.63 -7.69
C HIS A 116 -10.50 -23.10 -7.33
N GLN A 117 -11.23 -23.86 -8.16
CA GLN A 117 -11.34 -25.31 -8.00
C GLN A 117 -9.98 -26.02 -8.07
N MET A 118 -9.09 -25.57 -8.96
CA MET A 118 -7.77 -26.18 -9.17
C MET A 118 -6.72 -25.77 -8.12
N TYR A 119 -6.71 -24.49 -7.71
CA TYR A 119 -5.65 -23.90 -6.88
C TYR A 119 -6.10 -23.53 -5.46
N GLY A 120 -7.40 -23.55 -5.17
CA GLY A 120 -7.98 -23.07 -3.91
C GLY A 120 -7.72 -21.59 -3.68
N ASN A 121 -7.39 -21.21 -2.44
CA ASN A 121 -7.16 -19.81 -2.04
C ASN A 121 -5.79 -19.24 -2.45
N LYS A 122 -5.13 -19.82 -3.46
CA LYS A 122 -3.87 -19.31 -4.01
C LYS A 122 -4.12 -18.17 -5.00
N TRP A 123 -4.68 -17.06 -4.50
CA TRP A 123 -5.09 -15.90 -5.32
C TRP A 123 -3.97 -15.30 -6.16
N ALA A 124 -2.72 -15.36 -5.70
CA ALA A 124 -1.58 -14.91 -6.47
C ALA A 124 -1.37 -15.73 -7.76
N GLU A 125 -1.67 -17.02 -7.74
CA GLU A 125 -1.60 -17.89 -8.94
C GLU A 125 -2.81 -17.67 -9.85
N ILE A 126 -4.01 -17.57 -9.27
CA ILE A 126 -5.25 -17.29 -10.00
C ILE A 126 -5.16 -15.94 -10.73
N ALA A 127 -4.61 -14.92 -10.09
CA ALA A 127 -4.44 -13.59 -10.68
C ALA A 127 -3.52 -13.59 -11.92
N LYS A 128 -2.59 -14.55 -12.06
CA LYS A 128 -1.76 -14.67 -13.27
C LYS A 128 -2.57 -15.09 -14.49
N LEU A 129 -3.68 -15.81 -14.28
CA LEU A 129 -4.59 -16.27 -15.35
C LEU A 129 -5.55 -15.17 -15.82
N LEU A 130 -5.65 -14.06 -15.09
CA LEU A 130 -6.57 -12.97 -15.35
C LEU A 130 -5.80 -11.67 -15.66
N PRO A 131 -5.18 -11.55 -16.85
CA PRO A 131 -4.35 -10.41 -17.18
C PRO A 131 -5.16 -9.11 -17.18
N GLY A 132 -4.62 -8.10 -16.49
CA GLY A 132 -5.25 -6.79 -16.35
C GLY A 132 -6.30 -6.69 -15.24
N ARG A 133 -6.65 -7.80 -14.57
CA ARG A 133 -7.46 -7.79 -13.34
C ARG A 133 -6.56 -7.58 -12.12
N ARG A 134 -7.02 -6.78 -11.16
CA ARG A 134 -6.28 -6.46 -9.92
C ARG A 134 -6.35 -7.65 -8.97
N HIS A 135 -5.38 -7.73 -8.04
CA HIS A 135 -5.25 -8.82 -7.07
C HIS A 135 -6.49 -9.08 -6.19
N HIS A 136 -7.39 -8.09 -6.07
CA HIS A 136 -8.64 -8.25 -5.32
C HIS A 136 -9.82 -8.41 -6.29
N PRO A 137 -10.34 -9.63 -6.46
CA PRO A 137 -11.66 -9.81 -7.01
C PRO A 137 -12.67 -9.28 -5.98
N HIS A 138 -13.31 -8.15 -6.27
CA HIS A 138 -14.68 -7.92 -5.78
C HIS A 138 -15.60 -8.74 -6.69
N ILE A 139 -15.46 -10.05 -6.66
CA ILE A 139 -16.47 -10.92 -7.23
C ILE A 139 -17.37 -11.25 -6.06
N GLN A 140 -18.64 -10.86 -6.19
CA GLN A 140 -19.71 -11.45 -5.41
C GLN A 140 -19.76 -12.92 -5.83
N VAL A 141 -18.85 -13.73 -5.30
CA VAL A 141 -18.99 -15.17 -5.36
C VAL A 141 -20.09 -15.44 -4.34
N GLU A 142 -21.35 -15.30 -4.76
CA GLU A 142 -22.43 -15.82 -3.95
C GLU A 142 -22.13 -17.29 -3.73
N PRO A 143 -22.08 -17.75 -2.47
CA PRO A 143 -21.90 -19.18 -2.20
C PRO A 143 -23.01 -19.93 -2.96
N PRO A 144 -22.72 -21.12 -3.53
CA PRO A 144 -23.78 -21.94 -4.10
C PRO A 144 -24.85 -22.11 -3.02
N VAL A 145 -26.06 -21.64 -3.33
CA VAL A 145 -27.21 -21.74 -2.42
C VAL A 145 -27.45 -23.23 -2.15
N PRO A 146 -27.58 -23.65 -0.87
CA PRO A 146 -27.83 -25.04 -0.53
C PRO A 146 -29.11 -25.61 -1.17
#